data_AF-A0A8H6SSL9-F1
#
_entry.id   AF-A0A8H6SSL9-F1
#
_cell.length_a   1.000
_cell.length_b   1.000
_cell.length_c   1.000
_cell.angle_alpha   90.00
_cell.angle_beta   90.00
_cell.angle_gamma   90.00
#
_symmetry.space_group_name_H-M   'P 1'
#
loop_
_entity.id
_entity.type
_entity.pdbx_description
1 polymer ?
#
loop_
_entity_poly.entity_id
_entity_poly.type
_entity_poly.pdbx_seq_one_letter_code
_entity_poly.pdbx_strand_id
1 'polypeptide(L)'
;MTLASSSSAAALTHAELIVAVAFAALCTTYAVSSPFFGNPRQAAWILTTIVSLLMTAVSAPYVVAYLQGGVRNLVQRPELDVPLNRGFQAYLLADLIVGCLHYRSQITFLTGWLHHILYLGICEFVIRQRWTHIFALCAVMELPTFLLGLGTLFPRLRSYRLFAFSFFITRIVLHLILLYTYLLPANRPDGSLAPVLLLTAVFPLHALWFTKCVKGMRRRARERRLARKYHTSRWTRIRMRVGRWVSGRRPIRARSIRMARRMSDKLTRALPSKESMMELVGMA
;
A
#
# COMPACT_ATOMS: atom_id res chain seq x y z
N MET A 1 -17.51 -18.37 -56.38
CA MET A 1 -18.16 -19.40 -55.55
C MET A 1 -17.11 -20.49 -55.33
N THR A 2 -16.24 -20.36 -54.34
CA THR A 2 -16.33 -21.15 -53.10
C THR A 2 -15.79 -20.38 -51.90
N LEU A 3 -16.63 -20.28 -50.88
CA LEU A 3 -16.36 -19.78 -49.55
C LEU A 3 -15.38 -20.71 -48.83
N ALA A 4 -14.28 -20.18 -48.32
CA ALA A 4 -13.49 -20.81 -47.28
C ALA A 4 -13.53 -19.92 -46.03
N SER A 5 -14.70 -19.93 -45.39
CA SER A 5 -14.84 -19.57 -43.98
C SER A 5 -14.06 -20.60 -43.14
N SER A 6 -12.85 -20.26 -42.73
CA SER A 6 -12.22 -20.90 -41.57
C SER A 6 -12.16 -19.87 -40.46
N SER A 7 -13.16 -19.98 -39.60
CA SER A 7 -13.25 -19.37 -38.27
C SER A 7 -11.99 -19.68 -37.47
N SER A 8 -10.99 -18.83 -37.62
CA SER A 8 -9.83 -18.78 -36.75
C SER A 8 -10.31 -18.19 -35.42
N ALA A 9 -10.88 -19.02 -34.55
CA ALA A 9 -10.91 -18.71 -33.14
C ALA A 9 -9.43 -18.55 -32.74
N ALA A 10 -8.97 -17.30 -32.68
CA ALA A 10 -7.58 -16.98 -32.38
C ALA A 10 -7.25 -17.63 -31.04
N ALA A 11 -6.44 -18.70 -31.08
CA ALA A 11 -5.96 -19.33 -29.87
C ALA A 11 -5.17 -18.26 -29.11
N LEU A 12 -5.63 -17.94 -27.89
CA LEU A 12 -4.92 -17.03 -27.00
C LEU A 12 -3.48 -17.53 -26.84
N THR A 13 -2.52 -16.65 -27.03
CA THR A 13 -1.14 -16.96 -26.69
C THR A 13 -1.05 -17.31 -25.20
N HIS A 14 -0.08 -18.14 -24.82
CA HIS A 14 0.11 -18.53 -23.41
C HIS A 14 0.19 -17.31 -22.47
N ALA A 15 0.79 -16.21 -22.92
CA ALA A 15 0.87 -14.96 -22.17
C ALA A 15 -0.51 -14.29 -21.97
N GLU A 16 -1.34 -14.24 -23.00
CA GLU A 16 -2.70 -13.69 -22.91
C GLU A 16 -3.58 -14.57 -22.03
N LEU A 17 -3.40 -15.90 -22.09
CA LEU A 17 -4.10 -16.84 -21.23
C LEU A 17 -3.75 -16.59 -19.74
N ILE A 18 -2.47 -16.38 -19.40
CA ILE A 18 -2.06 -16.05 -18.02
C ILE A 18 -2.76 -14.77 -17.54
N VAL A 19 -2.79 -13.71 -18.36
CA VAL A 19 -3.43 -12.45 -17.99
C VAL A 19 -4.93 -12.66 -17.80
N ALA A 20 -5.61 -13.34 -18.72
CA ALA A 20 -7.04 -13.59 -18.64
C ALA A 20 -7.43 -14.42 -17.42
N VAL A 21 -6.70 -15.51 -17.15
CA VAL A 21 -6.93 -16.38 -15.99
C VAL A 21 -6.66 -15.63 -14.68
N ALA A 22 -5.54 -14.91 -14.58
CA ALA A 22 -5.22 -14.12 -13.38
C ALA A 22 -6.24 -13.01 -13.14
N PHE A 23 -6.68 -12.31 -14.20
CA PHE A 23 -7.70 -11.27 -14.12
C PHE A 23 -9.04 -11.83 -13.62
N ALA A 24 -9.50 -12.93 -14.22
CA ALA A 24 -10.73 -13.60 -13.79
C ALA A 24 -10.64 -14.06 -12.33
N ALA A 25 -9.54 -14.70 -11.95
CA ALA A 25 -9.31 -15.16 -10.57
C ALA A 25 -9.31 -13.99 -9.57
N LEU A 26 -8.71 -12.86 -9.91
CA LEU A 26 -8.71 -11.66 -9.05
C LEU A 26 -10.11 -11.06 -8.94
N CYS A 27 -10.85 -10.89 -10.03
CA CYS A 27 -12.23 -10.40 -10.00
C CYS A 27 -13.13 -11.32 -9.17
N THR A 28 -13.02 -12.64 -9.33
CA THR A 28 -13.75 -13.62 -8.51
C THR A 28 -13.35 -13.53 -7.04
N THR A 29 -12.05 -13.42 -6.75
CA THR A 29 -11.54 -13.25 -5.38
C THR A 29 -12.10 -12.00 -4.72
N TYR A 30 -12.16 -10.88 -5.45
CA TYR A 30 -12.79 -9.66 -4.97
C TYR A 30 -14.28 -9.88 -4.68
N ALA A 31 -15.03 -10.42 -5.64
CA ALA A 31 -16.48 -10.63 -5.51
C ALA A 31 -16.84 -11.52 -4.32
N VAL A 32 -16.04 -12.57 -4.06
CA VAL A 32 -16.21 -13.46 -2.91
C VAL A 32 -15.79 -12.79 -1.60
N SER A 33 -14.73 -11.99 -1.62
CA SER A 33 -14.15 -11.41 -0.39
C SER A 33 -14.81 -10.11 0.06
N SER A 34 -15.28 -9.28 -0.86
CA SER A 34 -15.82 -7.95 -0.56
C SER A 34 -17.00 -7.93 0.41
N PRO A 35 -17.93 -8.91 0.40
CA PRO A 35 -19.02 -8.96 1.38
C PRO A 35 -18.55 -9.05 2.84
N PHE A 36 -17.34 -9.57 3.09
CA PHE A 36 -16.76 -9.66 4.44
C PHE A 36 -16.17 -8.33 4.94
N PHE A 37 -16.09 -7.30 4.08
CA PHE A 37 -15.50 -6.00 4.39
C PHE A 37 -16.50 -4.86 4.15
N GLY A 38 -17.18 -4.43 5.21
CA GLY A 38 -18.26 -3.43 5.11
C GLY A 38 -17.84 -1.99 4.78
N ASN A 39 -16.54 -1.68 4.73
CA ASN A 39 -16.04 -0.34 4.38
C ASN A 39 -15.43 -0.35 2.97
N PRO A 40 -15.82 0.58 2.06
CA PRO A 40 -15.22 0.73 0.73
C PRO A 40 -13.70 0.80 0.75
N ARG A 41 -13.12 1.40 1.78
CA ARG A 41 -11.68 1.43 1.99
C ARG A 41 -11.11 0.03 2.21
N GLN A 42 -11.74 -0.83 3.00
CA GLN A 42 -11.23 -2.19 3.18
C GLN A 42 -11.37 -2.99 1.88
N ALA A 43 -12.51 -2.85 1.19
CA ALA A 43 -12.73 -3.50 -0.10
C ALA A 43 -11.63 -3.17 -1.13
N ALA A 44 -11.25 -1.88 -1.24
CA ALA A 44 -10.18 -1.42 -2.14
C ALA A 44 -8.80 -2.02 -1.84
N TRP A 45 -8.57 -2.56 -0.64
CA TRP A 45 -7.29 -3.15 -0.25
C TRP A 45 -7.24 -4.67 -0.41
N ILE A 46 -8.32 -5.35 -0.79
CA ILE A 46 -8.37 -6.82 -0.92
C ILE A 46 -7.37 -7.30 -1.95
N LEU A 47 -7.53 -6.88 -3.21
CA LEU A 47 -6.69 -7.31 -4.32
C LEU A 47 -5.23 -6.90 -4.11
N THR A 48 -5.03 -5.63 -3.74
CA THR A 48 -3.71 -5.07 -3.43
C THR A 48 -2.98 -5.88 -2.36
N THR A 49 -3.65 -6.30 -1.28
CA THR A 49 -3.01 -7.10 -0.22
C THR A 49 -2.58 -8.48 -0.72
N ILE A 50 -3.45 -9.16 -1.47
CA ILE A 50 -3.18 -10.51 -1.98
C ILE A 50 -2.03 -10.48 -2.99
N VAL A 51 -2.09 -9.56 -3.95
CA VAL A 51 -1.09 -9.47 -5.02
C VAL A 51 0.25 -9.00 -4.47
N SER A 52 0.29 -8.02 -3.56
CA SER A 52 1.55 -7.60 -2.94
C SER A 52 2.22 -8.70 -2.10
N LEU A 53 1.44 -9.58 -1.47
CA LEU A 53 1.96 -10.78 -0.81
C LEU A 53 2.60 -11.74 -1.83
N LEU A 54 1.89 -12.05 -2.92
CA LEU A 54 2.39 -12.93 -3.98
C LEU A 54 3.66 -12.35 -4.63
N MET A 55 3.66 -11.06 -4.97
CA MET A 55 4.80 -10.33 -5.51
C MET A 55 6.02 -10.45 -4.58
N THR A 56 5.81 -10.22 -3.28
CA THR A 56 6.88 -10.35 -2.28
C THR A 56 7.39 -11.77 -2.17
N ALA A 57 6.49 -12.76 -2.09
CA ALA A 57 6.87 -14.17 -1.92
C ALA A 57 7.63 -14.71 -3.14
N VAL A 58 7.11 -14.46 -4.35
CA VAL A 58 7.71 -14.92 -5.60
C VAL A 58 9.02 -14.19 -5.91
N SER A 59 9.24 -12.98 -5.39
CA SER A 59 10.51 -12.26 -5.51
C SER A 59 11.66 -12.89 -4.73
N ALA A 60 11.36 -13.70 -3.70
CA ALA A 60 12.37 -14.17 -2.74
C ALA A 60 13.57 -14.90 -3.40
N PRO A 61 13.40 -15.81 -4.38
CA PRO A 61 14.53 -16.43 -5.06
C PRO A 61 15.43 -15.43 -5.78
N TYR A 62 14.88 -14.36 -6.35
CA TYR A 62 15.65 -13.31 -7.02
C TYR A 62 16.41 -12.44 -6.03
N VAL A 63 15.80 -12.13 -4.88
CA VAL A 63 16.47 -11.42 -3.78
C VAL A 63 17.64 -12.25 -3.26
N VAL A 64 17.44 -13.55 -3.01
CA VAL A 64 18.52 -14.46 -2.58
C VAL A 64 19.65 -14.51 -3.61
N ALA A 65 19.33 -14.67 -4.89
CA ALA A 65 20.33 -14.67 -5.96
C ALA A 65 21.11 -13.35 -6.02
N TYR A 66 20.42 -12.21 -5.91
CA TYR A 66 21.04 -10.89 -5.87
C TYR A 66 21.97 -10.71 -4.66
N LEU A 67 21.57 -11.19 -3.48
CA LEU A 67 22.41 -11.11 -2.29
C LEU A 67 23.67 -12.01 -2.38
N GLN A 68 23.61 -13.10 -3.15
CA GLN A 68 24.73 -14.03 -3.33
C GLN A 68 25.78 -13.54 -4.34
N GLY A 69 25.41 -12.74 -5.34
CA GLY A 69 26.36 -12.33 -6.38
C GLY A 69 25.98 -11.10 -7.19
N GLY A 70 25.07 -10.27 -6.66
CA GLY A 70 24.59 -9.07 -7.31
C GLY A 70 23.81 -9.37 -8.59
N VAL A 71 23.87 -8.43 -9.54
CA VAL A 71 23.15 -8.53 -10.83
C VAL A 71 23.61 -9.73 -11.64
N ARG A 72 24.87 -10.16 -11.51
CA ARG A 72 25.41 -11.31 -12.27
C ARG A 72 24.71 -12.62 -11.95
N ASN A 73 24.18 -12.76 -10.73
CA ASN A 73 23.45 -13.94 -10.30
C ASN A 73 21.94 -13.84 -10.58
N LEU A 74 21.44 -12.71 -11.08
CA LEU A 74 20.04 -12.57 -11.48
C LEU A 74 19.82 -13.25 -12.84
N VAL A 75 19.56 -14.54 -12.79
CA VAL A 75 19.27 -15.33 -13.99
C VAL A 75 17.79 -15.26 -14.34
N GLN A 76 17.48 -15.17 -15.63
CA GLN A 76 16.12 -15.30 -16.16
C GLN A 76 15.52 -16.65 -15.78
N ARG A 77 14.28 -16.64 -15.29
CA ARG A 77 13.50 -17.86 -15.04
C ARG A 77 12.12 -17.64 -15.67
N PRO A 78 11.98 -17.83 -17.00
CA PRO A 78 10.77 -17.48 -17.74
C PRO A 78 9.49 -18.08 -17.16
N GLU A 79 9.57 -19.30 -16.62
CA GLU A 79 8.46 -20.01 -15.98
C GLU A 79 7.95 -19.32 -14.69
N LEU A 80 8.73 -18.40 -14.12
CA LEU A 80 8.40 -17.71 -12.87
C LEU A 80 8.29 -16.19 -13.06
N ASP A 81 9.27 -15.56 -13.72
CA ASP A 81 9.29 -14.10 -13.89
C ASP A 81 8.25 -13.60 -14.90
N VAL A 82 8.00 -14.31 -16.01
CA VAL A 82 6.97 -13.91 -16.99
C VAL A 82 5.57 -14.00 -16.38
N PRO A 83 5.15 -15.12 -15.75
CA PRO A 83 3.85 -15.18 -15.08
C PRO A 83 3.70 -14.16 -13.96
N LEU A 84 4.77 -13.86 -13.20
CA LEU A 84 4.74 -12.83 -12.18
C LEU A 84 4.43 -11.44 -12.78
N ASN A 85 5.12 -11.06 -13.86
CA ASN A 85 4.91 -9.77 -14.53
C ASN A 85 3.52 -9.69 -15.17
N ARG A 86 3.08 -10.75 -15.86
CA ARG A 86 1.74 -10.82 -16.48
C ARG A 86 0.62 -10.84 -15.44
N GLY A 87 0.81 -11.56 -14.34
CA GLY A 87 -0.12 -11.57 -13.20
C GLY A 87 -0.21 -10.19 -12.54
N PHE A 88 0.91 -9.47 -12.41
CA PHE A 88 0.90 -8.10 -11.92
C PHE A 88 0.15 -7.15 -12.88
N GLN A 89 0.33 -7.28 -14.20
CA GLN A 89 -0.49 -6.52 -15.17
C GLN A 89 -1.99 -6.82 -15.03
N ALA A 90 -2.36 -8.10 -14.89
CA ALA A 90 -3.74 -8.51 -14.66
C ALA A 90 -4.32 -7.86 -13.39
N TYR A 91 -3.53 -7.78 -12.32
CA TYR A 91 -3.90 -7.04 -11.11
C TYR A 91 -4.13 -5.56 -11.35
N LEU A 92 -3.22 -4.87 -12.04
CA LEU A 92 -3.36 -3.43 -12.30
C LEU A 92 -4.64 -3.13 -13.09
N LEU A 93 -4.98 -3.99 -14.07
CA LEU A 93 -6.24 -3.91 -14.81
C LEU A 93 -7.44 -4.22 -13.92
N ALA A 94 -7.40 -5.30 -13.14
CA ALA A 94 -8.48 -5.69 -12.26
C ALA A 94 -8.77 -4.60 -11.22
N ASP A 95 -7.75 -4.03 -10.56
CA ASP A 95 -7.95 -3.00 -9.56
C ASP A 95 -8.52 -1.70 -10.14
N LEU A 96 -8.11 -1.32 -11.36
CA LEU A 96 -8.70 -0.16 -12.06
C LEU A 96 -10.16 -0.42 -12.43
N ILE A 97 -10.49 -1.58 -13.00
CA ILE A 97 -11.85 -1.91 -13.45
C ILE A 97 -12.77 -2.08 -12.24
N VAL A 98 -12.42 -2.96 -11.30
CA VAL A 98 -13.19 -3.20 -10.09
C VAL A 98 -13.31 -1.92 -9.28
N GLY A 99 -12.22 -1.16 -9.13
CA GLY A 99 -12.27 0.08 -8.37
C GLY A 99 -13.09 1.17 -9.05
N CYS A 100 -13.12 1.27 -10.38
CA CYS A 100 -14.05 2.18 -11.07
C CYS A 100 -15.52 1.83 -10.80
N LEU A 101 -15.84 0.54 -10.66
CA LEU A 101 -17.20 0.05 -10.44
C LEU A 101 -17.63 0.09 -8.97
N HIS A 102 -16.74 -0.23 -8.03
CA HIS A 102 -17.11 -0.50 -6.64
C HIS A 102 -16.53 0.47 -5.60
N TYR A 103 -15.36 1.07 -5.85
CA TYR A 103 -14.67 1.93 -4.88
C TYR A 103 -13.97 3.13 -5.53
N ARG A 104 -14.68 3.79 -6.46
CA ARG A 104 -14.11 4.88 -7.28
C ARG A 104 -13.51 6.01 -6.45
N SER A 105 -14.10 6.31 -5.28
CA SER A 105 -13.59 7.33 -4.35
C SER A 105 -12.24 7.00 -3.72
N GLN A 106 -11.79 5.74 -3.80
CA GLN A 106 -10.50 5.28 -3.28
C GLN A 106 -9.41 5.25 -4.36
N ILE A 107 -9.75 5.38 -5.65
CA ILE A 107 -8.75 5.48 -6.72
C ILE A 107 -8.30 6.94 -6.86
N THR A 108 -7.17 7.30 -6.23
CA THR A 108 -6.60 8.64 -6.42
C THR A 108 -5.83 8.74 -7.74
N PHE A 109 -5.67 9.96 -8.25
CA PHE A 109 -4.92 10.22 -9.47
C PHE A 109 -3.48 9.68 -9.42
N LEU A 110 -2.75 9.95 -8.35
CA LEU A 110 -1.33 9.62 -8.26
C LEU A 110 -1.09 8.15 -7.89
N THR A 111 -1.81 7.62 -6.90
CA THR A 111 -1.57 6.26 -6.37
C THR A 111 -2.36 5.19 -7.11
N GLY A 112 -3.48 5.55 -7.74
CA GLY A 112 -4.29 4.64 -8.56
C GLY A 112 -3.94 4.81 -10.04
N TRP A 113 -4.49 5.85 -10.67
CA TRP A 113 -4.43 6.02 -12.13
C TRP A 113 -3.01 6.07 -12.71
N LEU A 114 -2.23 7.08 -12.31
CA LEU A 114 -0.90 7.31 -12.87
C LEU A 114 0.02 6.14 -12.55
N HIS A 115 0.01 5.66 -11.30
CA HIS A 115 0.83 4.52 -10.88
C HIS A 115 0.49 3.26 -11.68
N HIS A 116 -0.79 2.91 -11.82
CA HIS A 116 -1.19 1.67 -12.49
C HIS A 116 -0.91 1.70 -14.00
N ILE A 117 -1.21 2.83 -14.67
CA ILE A 117 -0.93 2.99 -16.10
C ILE A 117 0.58 2.92 -16.36
N LEU A 118 1.40 3.61 -15.55
CA LEU A 118 2.85 3.55 -15.68
C LEU A 118 3.38 2.13 -15.49
N TYR A 119 2.92 1.40 -14.46
CA TYR A 119 3.40 0.04 -14.21
C TYR A 119 2.90 -0.98 -15.25
N LEU A 120 1.72 -0.78 -15.86
CA LEU A 120 1.30 -1.57 -17.02
C LEU A 120 2.30 -1.44 -18.17
N GLY A 121 2.71 -0.20 -18.47
CA GLY A 121 3.72 0.10 -19.49
C GLY A 121 5.11 -0.43 -19.15
N ILE A 122 5.55 -0.27 -17.89
CA ILE A 122 6.84 -0.80 -17.42
C ILE A 122 6.89 -2.31 -17.55
N CYS A 123 5.84 -3.02 -17.11
CA CYS A 123 5.76 -4.48 -17.22
C CYS A 123 5.83 -4.94 -18.69
N GLU A 124 5.07 -4.28 -19.58
CA GLU A 124 5.10 -4.62 -21.00
C GLU A 124 6.48 -4.37 -21.61
N PHE A 125 7.11 -3.25 -21.25
CA PHE A 125 8.46 -2.92 -21.69
C PHE A 125 9.48 -3.96 -21.24
N VAL A 126 9.53 -4.31 -19.95
CA VAL A 126 10.53 -5.29 -19.46
C VAL A 126 10.28 -6.69 -20.01
N ILE A 127 9.03 -7.07 -20.32
CA ILE A 127 8.73 -8.34 -20.99
C ILE A 127 9.32 -8.34 -22.40
N ARG A 128 9.09 -7.27 -23.19
CA ARG A 128 9.63 -7.17 -24.56
C ARG A 128 11.15 -7.15 -24.60
N GLN A 129 11.79 -6.56 -23.60
CA GLN A 129 13.25 -6.54 -23.47
C GLN A 129 13.83 -7.82 -22.83
N ARG A 130 12.99 -8.80 -22.43
CA ARG A 130 13.39 -10.01 -21.69
C ARG A 130 14.08 -9.70 -20.35
N TRP A 131 13.72 -8.59 -19.70
CA TRP A 131 14.24 -8.16 -18.40
C TRP A 131 13.29 -8.44 -17.24
N THR A 132 12.41 -9.44 -17.39
CA THR A 132 11.37 -9.81 -16.42
C THR A 132 11.93 -10.16 -15.04
N HIS A 133 13.08 -10.83 -14.97
CA HIS A 133 13.84 -11.13 -13.76
C HIS A 133 14.26 -9.89 -12.96
N ILE A 134 14.57 -8.77 -13.61
CA ILE A 134 14.90 -7.50 -12.94
C ILE A 134 13.64 -6.96 -12.23
N PHE A 135 12.50 -6.99 -12.92
CA PHE A 135 11.23 -6.61 -12.31
C PHE A 135 10.83 -7.57 -11.17
N ALA A 136 11.09 -8.87 -11.33
CA ALA A 136 10.84 -9.86 -10.29
C ALA A 136 11.69 -9.63 -9.04
N LEU A 137 12.94 -9.17 -9.17
CA LEU A 137 13.71 -8.69 -8.03
C LEU A 137 13.05 -7.47 -7.36
N CYS A 138 12.65 -6.48 -8.16
CA CYS A 138 12.00 -5.27 -7.66
C CYS A 138 10.64 -5.55 -6.99
N ALA A 139 9.98 -6.68 -7.28
CA ALA A 139 8.71 -7.06 -6.68
C ALA A 139 8.78 -7.20 -5.14
N VAL A 140 9.96 -7.38 -4.54
CA VAL A 140 10.15 -7.33 -3.07
C VAL A 140 9.77 -5.95 -2.48
N MET A 141 9.77 -4.90 -3.30
CA MET A 141 9.32 -3.56 -2.90
C MET A 141 7.83 -3.49 -2.58
N GLU A 142 7.05 -4.54 -2.90
CA GLU A 142 5.65 -4.65 -2.52
C GLU A 142 5.43 -5.09 -1.06
N LEU A 143 6.46 -5.55 -0.34
CA LEU A 143 6.36 -5.89 1.09
C LEU A 143 5.72 -4.79 1.97
N PRO A 144 6.12 -3.51 1.90
CA PRO A 144 5.42 -2.44 2.60
C PRO A 144 3.95 -2.30 2.19
N THR A 145 3.60 -2.49 0.91
CA THR A 145 2.22 -2.46 0.43
C THR A 145 1.41 -3.57 1.08
N PHE A 146 1.95 -4.79 1.12
CA PHE A 146 1.33 -5.92 1.80
C PHE A 146 1.06 -5.62 3.27
N LEU A 147 2.05 -5.11 4.00
CA LEU A 147 1.90 -4.78 5.41
C LEU A 147 0.86 -3.67 5.65
N LEU A 148 0.79 -2.69 4.75
CA LEU A 148 -0.22 -1.63 4.81
C LEU A 148 -1.63 -2.17 4.52
N GLY A 149 -1.76 -3.03 3.51
CA GLY A 149 -3.00 -3.69 3.13
C GLY A 149 -3.51 -4.62 4.23
N LEU A 150 -2.64 -5.48 4.77
CA LEU A 150 -2.96 -6.35 5.90
C LEU A 150 -3.44 -5.54 7.12
N GLY A 151 -2.75 -4.46 7.44
CA GLY A 151 -3.17 -3.54 8.50
C GLY A 151 -4.46 -2.78 8.19
N THR A 152 -4.85 -2.65 6.93
CA THR A 152 -6.11 -2.02 6.50
C THR A 152 -7.28 -2.99 6.60
N LEU A 153 -7.11 -4.21 6.09
CA LEU A 153 -8.10 -5.29 6.18
C LEU A 153 -8.31 -5.73 7.63
N PHE A 154 -7.22 -5.93 8.39
CA PHE A 154 -7.24 -6.39 9.76
C PHE A 154 -6.54 -5.38 10.70
N PRO A 155 -7.26 -4.37 11.23
CA PRO A 155 -6.67 -3.31 12.05
C PRO A 155 -5.89 -3.81 13.29
N ARG A 156 -6.21 -5.01 13.79
CA ARG A 156 -5.49 -5.65 14.90
C ARG A 156 -4.04 -6.02 14.54
N LEU A 157 -3.75 -6.30 13.27
CA LEU A 157 -2.42 -6.67 12.77
C LEU A 157 -1.57 -5.44 12.38
N ARG A 158 -2.13 -4.23 12.47
CA ARG A 158 -1.48 -3.02 11.97
C ARG A 158 -0.27 -2.62 12.82
N SER A 159 0.91 -2.63 12.20
CA SER A 159 2.15 -2.11 12.80
C SER A 159 2.77 -0.99 11.96
N TYR A 160 2.69 0.26 12.45
CA TYR A 160 3.30 1.42 11.78
C TYR A 160 4.83 1.35 11.70
N ARG A 161 5.47 0.73 12.69
CA ARG A 161 6.94 0.60 12.73
C ARG A 161 7.41 -0.40 11.68
N LEU A 162 6.75 -1.55 11.60
CA LEU A 162 7.08 -2.59 10.63
C LEU A 162 6.87 -2.08 9.20
N PHE A 163 5.73 -1.43 8.94
CA PHE A 163 5.47 -0.78 7.64
C PHE A 163 6.52 0.27 7.27
N ALA A 164 6.86 1.19 8.18
CA ALA A 164 7.82 2.25 7.87
C ALA A 164 9.24 1.71 7.67
N PHE A 165 9.63 0.72 8.47
CA PHE A 165 10.93 0.06 8.35
C PHE A 165 11.04 -0.70 7.03
N SER A 166 10.05 -1.54 6.69
CA SER A 166 10.05 -2.27 5.42
C SER A 166 10.04 -1.31 4.23
N PHE A 167 9.25 -0.23 4.27
CA PHE A 167 9.23 0.79 3.22
C PHE A 167 10.61 1.42 3.04
N PHE A 168 11.26 1.82 4.13
CA PHE A 168 12.59 2.40 4.05
C PHE A 168 13.61 1.44 3.45
N ILE A 169 13.65 0.20 3.93
CA ILE A 169 14.62 -0.80 3.45
C ILE A 169 14.38 -1.16 1.98
N THR A 170 13.15 -1.47 1.58
CA THR A 170 12.89 -1.98 0.23
C THR A 170 12.68 -0.88 -0.81
N ARG A 171 11.93 0.19 -0.49
CA ARG A 171 11.58 1.25 -1.47
C ARG A 171 12.53 2.43 -1.48
N ILE A 172 13.37 2.61 -0.45
CA ILE A 172 14.38 3.67 -0.42
C ILE A 172 15.78 3.09 -0.58
N VAL A 173 16.23 2.26 0.37
CA VAL A 173 17.61 1.76 0.39
C VAL A 173 17.88 0.83 -0.80
N LEU A 174 17.11 -0.25 -0.95
CA LEU A 174 17.29 -1.18 -2.06
C LEU A 174 17.11 -0.48 -3.42
N HIS A 175 16.15 0.44 -3.54
CA HIS A 175 15.95 1.23 -4.77
C HIS A 175 17.20 2.03 -5.15
N LEU A 176 17.81 2.75 -4.20
CA LEU A 176 19.05 3.49 -4.43
C LEU A 176 20.23 2.58 -4.75
N ILE A 177 20.33 1.42 -4.08
CA ILE A 177 21.36 0.41 -4.37
C ILE A 177 21.21 -0.09 -5.81
N LEU A 178 19.99 -0.44 -6.25
CA LEU A 178 19.75 -0.89 -7.62
C LEU A 178 20.05 0.22 -8.64
N LEU A 179 19.66 1.45 -8.35
CA LEU A 179 19.98 2.60 -9.20
C LEU A 179 21.49 2.75 -9.37
N TYR A 180 22.25 2.76 -8.27
CA TYR A 180 23.71 2.80 -8.31
C TYR A 180 24.31 1.60 -9.06
N THR A 181 23.77 0.41 -8.82
CA THR A 181 24.25 -0.82 -9.45
C THR A 181 24.11 -0.77 -10.97
N TYR A 182 22.96 -0.33 -11.50
CA TYR A 182 22.71 -0.21 -12.94
C TYR A 182 23.33 1.05 -13.56
N LEU A 183 23.72 2.05 -12.76
CA LEU A 183 24.53 3.18 -13.25
C LEU A 183 25.91 2.71 -13.72
N LEU A 184 26.45 1.63 -13.16
CA LEU A 184 27.71 1.03 -13.61
C LEU A 184 27.50 0.30 -14.96
N PRO A 185 28.24 0.66 -16.03
CA PRO A 185 28.06 0.05 -17.36
C PRO A 185 28.13 -1.48 -17.37
N ALA A 186 28.98 -2.08 -16.54
CA ALA A 186 29.17 -3.52 -16.45
C ALA A 186 27.95 -4.31 -15.97
N ASN A 187 26.96 -3.65 -15.35
CA ASN A 187 25.75 -4.29 -14.84
C ASN A 187 24.51 -3.99 -15.69
N ARG A 188 24.65 -3.21 -16.78
CA ARG A 188 23.52 -2.84 -17.62
C ARG A 188 23.13 -4.00 -18.53
N PRO A 189 21.87 -4.44 -18.52
CA PRO A 189 21.42 -5.46 -19.45
C PRO A 189 21.53 -4.90 -20.87
N ASP A 190 22.23 -5.61 -21.74
CA ASP A 190 22.50 -5.23 -23.13
C ASP A 190 23.14 -3.82 -23.29
N GLY A 191 23.84 -3.35 -22.25
CA GLY A 191 24.42 -2.00 -22.20
C GLY A 191 23.40 -0.87 -22.03
N SER A 192 22.11 -1.18 -21.89
CA SER A 192 21.02 -0.20 -21.89
C SER A 192 20.95 0.66 -20.63
N LEU A 193 20.67 1.95 -20.80
CA LEU A 193 20.38 2.88 -19.71
C LEU A 193 18.93 2.79 -19.21
N ALA A 194 18.06 2.01 -19.86
CA ALA A 194 16.65 1.97 -19.54
C ALA A 194 16.35 1.60 -18.08
N PRO A 195 17.02 0.61 -17.42
CA PRO A 195 16.80 0.35 -16.01
C PRO A 195 17.11 1.56 -15.11
N VAL A 196 18.16 2.31 -15.42
CA VAL A 196 18.54 3.53 -14.69
C VAL A 196 17.47 4.60 -14.84
N LEU A 197 17.01 4.83 -16.06
CA LEU A 197 15.97 5.84 -16.36
C LEU A 197 14.66 5.49 -15.65
N LEU A 198 14.23 4.23 -15.71
CA LEU A 198 13.02 3.77 -15.05
C LEU A 198 13.12 3.87 -13.52
N LEU A 199 14.22 3.41 -12.92
CA LEU A 199 14.45 3.53 -11.48
C LEU A 199 14.47 5.00 -11.05
N THR A 200 15.12 5.87 -11.82
CA THR A 200 15.18 7.32 -11.54
C THR A 200 13.79 7.95 -11.63
N ALA A 201 12.98 7.59 -12.62
CA ALA A 201 11.63 8.13 -12.79
C ALA A 201 10.67 7.69 -11.66
N VAL A 202 10.80 6.46 -11.16
CA VAL A 202 9.94 5.91 -10.10
C VAL A 202 10.35 6.40 -8.70
N PHE A 203 11.63 6.65 -8.46
CA PHE A 203 12.14 6.99 -7.12
C PHE A 203 11.47 8.21 -6.44
N PRO A 204 11.21 9.34 -7.13
CA PRO A 204 10.54 10.49 -6.52
C PRO A 204 9.20 10.13 -5.87
N LEU A 205 8.46 9.20 -6.46
CA LEU A 205 7.19 8.73 -5.91
C LEU A 205 7.39 7.99 -4.58
N HIS A 206 8.39 7.11 -4.51
CA HIS A 206 8.76 6.41 -3.27
C HIS A 206 9.22 7.39 -2.18
N ALA A 207 10.07 8.36 -2.53
CA ALA A 207 10.54 9.38 -1.60
C ALA A 207 9.40 10.26 -1.06
N LEU A 208 8.46 10.66 -1.92
CA LEU A 208 7.27 11.43 -1.55
C LEU A 208 6.39 10.64 -0.57
N TRP A 209 6.10 9.37 -0.87
CA TRP A 209 5.30 8.51 -0.01
C TRP A 209 5.96 8.23 1.33
N PHE A 210 7.28 8.00 1.37
CA PHE A 210 8.01 7.85 2.62
C PHE A 210 7.95 9.13 3.47
N THR A 211 8.10 10.29 2.83
CA THR A 211 7.96 11.58 3.51
C THR A 211 6.57 11.75 4.13
N LYS A 212 5.50 11.41 3.39
CA LYS A 212 4.12 11.40 3.91
C LYS A 212 3.95 10.42 5.08
N CYS A 213 4.55 9.23 4.99
CA CYS A 213 4.55 8.24 6.07
C CYS A 213 5.18 8.81 7.36
N VAL A 214 6.39 9.37 7.26
CA VAL A 214 7.11 9.95 8.41
C VAL A 214 6.36 11.13 9.01
N LYS A 215 5.85 12.04 8.18
CA LYS A 215 4.99 13.17 8.64
C LYS A 215 3.76 12.65 9.39
N GLY A 216 3.07 11.65 8.85
CA GLY A 216 1.92 11.03 9.49
C GLY A 216 2.25 10.37 10.84
N MET A 217 3.39 9.68 10.95
CA MET A 217 3.85 9.10 12.22
C MET A 217 4.18 10.17 13.26
N ARG A 218 4.90 11.22 12.88
CA ARG A 218 5.24 12.35 13.77
C ARG A 218 3.98 13.05 14.28
N ARG A 219 3.00 13.27 13.41
CA ARG A 219 1.70 13.86 13.77
C ARG A 219 0.97 13.01 14.82
N ARG A 220 0.81 11.70 14.57
CA ARG A 220 0.17 10.77 15.52
C ARG A 220 0.93 10.67 16.85
N ALA A 221 2.26 10.71 16.82
CA ALA A 221 3.06 10.72 18.03
C ALA A 221 2.84 12.01 18.86
N ARG A 222 2.74 13.17 18.21
CA ARG A 222 2.42 14.45 18.86
C ARG A 222 1.03 14.42 19.49
N GLU A 223 0.02 13.97 18.76
CA GLU A 223 -1.37 13.83 19.26
C GLU A 223 -1.44 12.92 20.49
N ARG A 224 -0.77 11.75 20.45
CA ARG A 224 -0.69 10.83 21.61
C ARG A 224 -0.01 11.47 22.82
N ARG A 225 1.07 12.25 22.60
CA ARG A 225 1.75 12.98 23.68
C ARG A 225 0.83 14.05 24.29
N LEU A 226 0.11 14.81 23.47
CA LEU A 226 -0.84 15.83 23.93
C LEU A 226 -2.01 15.21 24.70
N ALA A 227 -2.59 14.13 24.18
CA ALA A 227 -3.67 13.39 24.86
C ALA A 227 -3.23 12.87 26.23
N ARG A 228 -2.01 12.32 26.34
CA ARG A 228 -1.42 11.91 27.63
C ARG A 228 -1.29 13.08 28.60
N LYS A 229 -0.71 14.21 28.17
CA LYS A 229 -0.60 15.42 29.00
C LYS A 229 -1.96 15.93 29.48
N TYR A 230 -2.95 15.98 28.58
CA TYR A 230 -4.30 16.41 28.92
C TYR A 230 -4.93 15.48 29.98
N HIS A 231 -4.83 14.16 29.78
CA HIS A 231 -5.33 13.18 30.73
C HIS A 231 -4.66 13.33 32.10
N THR A 232 -3.32 13.38 32.16
CA THR A 232 -2.58 13.59 33.42
C THR A 232 -3.00 14.88 34.11
N SER A 233 -3.03 16.02 33.40
CA SER A 233 -3.42 17.32 34.00
C SER A 233 -4.87 17.37 34.50
N ARG A 234 -5.78 16.64 33.85
CA ARG A 234 -7.18 16.49 34.27
C ARG A 234 -7.27 15.68 35.56
N TRP A 235 -6.55 14.56 35.66
CA TRP A 235 -6.49 13.76 36.88
C TRP A 235 -5.86 14.52 38.04
N THR A 236 -4.79 15.30 37.80
CA THR A 236 -4.20 16.16 38.84
C THR A 236 -5.21 17.21 39.33
N ARG A 237 -5.96 17.86 38.41
CA ARG A 237 -7.02 18.81 38.79
C ARG A 237 -8.18 18.17 39.55
N ILE A 238 -8.62 16.97 39.15
CA ILE A 238 -9.66 16.22 39.87
C ILE A 238 -9.16 15.88 41.28
N ARG A 239 -7.94 15.35 41.41
CA ARG A 239 -7.34 15.02 42.70
C ARG A 239 -7.21 16.24 43.62
N MET A 240 -6.79 17.39 43.09
CA MET A 240 -6.74 18.65 43.85
C MET A 240 -8.15 19.14 44.27
N ARG A 241 -9.16 19.02 43.40
CA ARG A 241 -10.54 19.37 43.75
C ARG A 241 -11.12 18.44 44.80
N VAL A 242 -10.91 17.13 44.69
CA VAL A 242 -11.38 16.14 45.67
C VAL A 242 -10.65 16.32 47.00
N GLY A 243 -9.33 16.53 47.00
CA GLY A 243 -8.57 16.82 48.22
C GLY A 243 -9.05 18.09 48.94
N ARG A 244 -9.40 19.14 48.18
CA ARG A 244 -9.99 20.37 48.72
C ARG A 244 -11.48 20.22 49.12
N TRP A 245 -12.17 19.20 48.61
CA TRP A 245 -13.56 18.89 48.94
C TRP A 245 -13.67 18.08 50.26
N VAL A 246 -12.70 17.19 50.51
CA VAL A 246 -12.60 16.43 51.76
C VAL A 246 -12.27 17.34 52.95
N SER A 247 -11.62 18.49 52.73
CA SER A 247 -11.30 19.48 53.79
C SER A 247 -12.40 20.53 54.04
N GLY A 248 -13.56 20.46 53.38
CA GLY A 248 -14.60 21.49 53.52
C GLY A 248 -15.99 20.99 53.15
N ARG A 249 -16.68 20.34 54.08
CA ARG A 249 -18.07 19.86 53.90
C ARG A 249 -19.04 21.03 53.72
N ARG A 250 -19.57 21.21 52.50
CA ARG A 250 -20.94 21.71 52.27
C ARG A 250 -21.60 20.90 51.13
N PRO A 251 -22.90 20.57 51.24
CA PRO A 251 -23.57 19.66 50.30
C PRO A 251 -23.73 20.27 48.90
N ILE A 252 -23.51 19.44 47.86
CA ILE A 252 -23.58 19.83 46.45
C ILE A 252 -25.04 20.01 46.02
N ARG A 253 -25.42 21.22 45.61
CA ARG A 253 -26.72 21.49 44.95
C ARG A 253 -26.77 20.84 43.57
N ALA A 254 -27.88 20.16 43.26
CA ALA A 254 -28.18 19.42 42.02
C ALA A 254 -27.98 20.18 40.67
N ARG A 255 -27.74 21.49 40.71
CA ARG A 255 -27.51 22.32 39.52
C ARG A 255 -26.13 22.10 38.90
N SER A 256 -25.11 21.78 39.70
CA SER A 256 -23.73 21.55 39.23
C SER A 256 -23.58 20.25 38.43
N ILE A 257 -24.34 19.19 38.79
CA ILE A 257 -24.33 17.90 38.10
C ILE A 257 -24.90 18.04 36.68
N ARG A 258 -25.99 18.82 36.51
CA ARG A 258 -26.57 19.09 35.17
C ARG A 258 -25.63 19.88 34.26
N MET A 259 -24.86 20.81 34.82
CA MET A 259 -23.89 21.60 34.04
C MET A 259 -22.69 20.76 33.60
N ALA A 260 -22.21 19.85 34.45
CA ALA A 260 -21.13 18.93 34.12
C ALA A 260 -21.52 17.96 32.98
N ARG A 261 -22.76 17.45 32.96
CA ARG A 261 -23.27 16.63 31.84
C ARG A 261 -23.32 17.42 30.53
N ARG A 262 -23.88 18.63 30.54
CA ARG A 262 -23.93 19.49 29.33
C ARG A 262 -22.56 19.83 28.76
N MET A 263 -21.53 20.00 29.59
CA MET A 263 -20.17 20.25 29.10
C MET A 263 -19.50 18.98 28.55
N SER A 264 -19.76 17.82 29.15
CA SER A 264 -19.27 16.54 28.62
C SER A 264 -19.82 16.26 27.22
N ASP A 265 -21.11 16.52 27.01
CA ASP A 265 -21.80 16.29 25.73
C ASP A 265 -21.34 17.25 24.63
N LYS A 266 -20.94 18.48 24.98
CA LYS A 266 -20.35 19.43 24.02
C LYS A 266 -18.93 19.02 23.62
N LEU A 267 -18.15 18.44 24.53
CA LEU A 267 -16.79 18.00 24.25
C LEU A 267 -16.75 16.74 23.38
N THR A 268 -17.70 15.82 23.52
CA THR A 268 -17.83 14.66 22.62
C THR A 268 -18.29 15.07 21.21
N ARG A 269 -19.04 16.17 21.06
CA ARG A 269 -19.46 16.70 19.75
C ARG A 269 -18.42 17.61 19.08
N ALA A 270 -17.50 18.22 19.85
CA ALA A 270 -16.47 19.13 19.34
C ALA A 270 -15.17 18.43 18.90
N LEU A 271 -15.04 17.13 19.13
CA LEU A 271 -13.95 16.36 18.56
C LEU A 271 -14.29 16.04 17.09
N PRO A 272 -13.46 16.43 16.12
CA PRO A 272 -13.71 16.14 14.72
C PRO A 272 -13.93 14.63 14.56
N SER A 273 -14.97 14.26 13.82
CA SER A 273 -15.28 12.85 13.56
C SER A 273 -14.00 12.15 13.05
N LYS A 274 -13.79 10.90 13.43
CA LYS A 274 -12.64 10.09 12.94
C LYS A 274 -12.51 10.13 11.42
N GLU A 275 -13.59 10.38 10.70
CA GLU A 275 -13.67 10.47 9.25
C GLU A 275 -13.00 11.75 8.70
N SER A 276 -13.31 12.92 9.26
CA SER A 276 -12.65 14.20 8.89
C SER A 276 -11.14 14.21 9.18
N MET A 277 -10.68 13.44 10.18
CA MET A 277 -9.26 13.25 10.45
C MET A 277 -8.54 12.30 9.48
N MET A 278 -9.28 11.46 8.73
CA MET A 278 -8.72 10.51 7.78
C MET A 278 -8.66 11.06 6.35
N GLU A 279 -9.60 11.91 5.93
CA GLU A 279 -9.54 12.63 4.66
C GLU A 279 -8.33 13.57 4.56
N LEU A 280 -7.97 14.23 5.67
CA LEU A 280 -6.84 15.17 5.73
C LEU A 280 -5.45 14.50 5.64
N VAL A 281 -5.37 13.18 5.50
CA VAL A 281 -4.10 12.43 5.45
C VAL A 281 -3.68 12.10 4.03
N GLY A 282 -4.51 12.37 3.02
CA GLY A 282 -4.18 12.06 1.62
C GLY A 282 -3.78 10.59 1.42
N MET A 283 -4.35 9.72 2.26
CA MET A 283 -4.42 8.27 2.06
C MET A 283 -5.89 7.90 1.82
N ALA A 284 -6.53 8.67 0.93
CA ALA A 284 -7.57 8.10 0.08
C ALA A 284 -6.87 7.09 -0.83
#